data_AF-A0ABD4PLD3-F1
#
_entry.id   AF-A0ABD4PLD3-F1
#
_cell.length_a   1.000
_cell.length_b   1.000
_cell.length_c   1.000
_cell.angle_alpha   90.00
_cell.angle_beta   90.00
_cell.angle_gamma   90.00
#
_symmetry.space_group_name_H-M   'P 1'
#
loop_
_entity.id
_entity.type
_entity.pdbx_description
1 polymer ?
#
loop_
_entity_poly.entity_id
_entity_poly.type
_entity_poly.pdbx_seq_one_letter_code
_entity_poly.pdbx_strand_id
1 'polypeptide(L)'
;PLANRVQCSITTLAIECGLATESEAGKLSITRATRALKFLSELGLITYQTEYDPTIGCNIPTDITFTPALFDSLDISEEAVASARRSRVEWENKLRKKQGLDALGMDELIARAWRFVRERFRSYQAELKSHGMKRARARRDAGRTRQDIVTLVKRQLTREIAEGRFR
;
A
#
# COMPACT_ATOMS: atom_id res chain seq x y z
N PRO A 1 -17.70 -0.06 -9.71
CA PRO A 1 -16.58 -0.06 -8.72
C PRO A 1 -17.12 -0.28 -7.29
N LEU A 2 -16.80 -1.41 -6.65
CA LEU A 2 -17.30 -1.74 -5.30
C LEU A 2 -17.13 -0.58 -4.30
N ALA A 3 -15.94 0.00 -4.18
CA ALA A 3 -15.69 1.07 -3.20
C ALA A 3 -15.60 2.48 -3.81
N ASN A 4 -15.98 2.68 -5.09
CA ASN A 4 -15.61 3.90 -5.86
C ASN A 4 -14.12 4.27 -5.76
N ARG A 5 -13.27 3.29 -5.45
CA ARG A 5 -11.86 3.46 -5.19
C ARG A 5 -11.04 3.09 -6.41
N VAL A 6 -9.96 3.82 -6.63
CA VAL A 6 -8.93 3.47 -7.61
C VAL A 6 -8.16 2.24 -7.12
N GLN A 7 -8.19 1.17 -7.90
CA GLN A 7 -7.54 -0.12 -7.56
C GLN A 7 -6.12 -0.29 -8.15
N CYS A 8 -5.58 0.72 -8.83
CA CYS A 8 -4.24 0.67 -9.40
C CYS A 8 -3.25 1.53 -8.60
N SER A 9 -1.95 1.30 -8.82
CA SER A 9 -0.91 2.16 -8.25
C SER A 9 -0.91 3.54 -8.93
N ILE A 10 -0.47 4.60 -8.22
CA ILE A 10 -0.31 5.94 -8.83
C ILE A 10 0.65 5.87 -10.03
N THR A 11 1.66 5.01 -9.98
CA THR A 11 2.59 4.82 -11.10
C THR A 11 1.89 4.26 -12.34
N THR A 12 1.07 3.22 -12.16
CA THR A 12 0.26 2.66 -13.24
C THR A 12 -0.70 3.72 -13.79
N LEU A 13 -1.40 4.43 -12.90
CA LEU A 13 -2.29 5.52 -13.30
C LEU A 13 -1.54 6.59 -14.09
N ALA A 14 -0.35 6.99 -13.65
CA ALA A 14 0.46 7.99 -14.35
C ALA A 14 0.87 7.53 -15.74
N ILE A 15 1.22 6.25 -15.91
CA ILE A 15 1.59 5.68 -17.21
C ILE A 15 0.37 5.63 -18.14
N GLU A 16 -0.73 5.04 -17.68
CA GLU A 16 -1.97 4.89 -18.46
C GLU A 16 -2.58 6.24 -18.87
N CYS A 17 -2.45 7.26 -18.02
CA CYS A 17 -2.91 8.61 -18.31
C CYS A 17 -1.90 9.47 -19.08
N GLY A 18 -0.72 8.95 -19.46
CA GLY A 18 0.31 9.73 -20.17
C GLY A 18 0.95 10.84 -19.34
N LEU A 19 0.85 10.76 -18.01
CA LEU A 19 1.39 11.73 -17.06
C LEU A 19 2.78 11.33 -16.52
N ALA A 20 3.19 10.08 -16.74
CA ALA A 20 4.52 9.62 -16.44
C ALA A 20 5.55 10.26 -17.40
N THR A 21 6.69 10.63 -16.85
CA THR A 21 7.83 11.16 -17.61
C THR A 21 9.07 10.36 -17.26
N GLU A 22 9.95 10.15 -18.23
CA GLU A 22 11.21 9.46 -18.04
C GLU A 22 12.36 10.42 -18.36
N SER A 23 13.33 10.54 -17.47
CA SER A 23 14.55 11.33 -17.73
C SER A 23 15.49 10.57 -18.68
N GLU A 24 16.44 11.26 -19.30
CA GLU A 24 17.52 10.61 -20.09
C GLU A 24 18.28 9.52 -19.33
N ALA A 25 18.40 9.63 -18.00
CA ALA A 25 19.01 8.62 -17.13
C ALA A 25 18.10 7.41 -16.80
N GLY A 26 16.95 7.26 -17.47
CA GLY A 26 16.00 6.14 -17.27
C GLY A 26 15.18 6.21 -15.97
N LYS A 27 15.09 7.38 -15.34
CA LYS A 27 14.34 7.57 -14.09
C LYS A 27 12.91 8.00 -14.36
N LEU A 28 11.95 7.18 -13.92
CA LEU A 28 10.52 7.48 -13.99
C LEU A 28 10.11 8.54 -12.96
N SER A 29 9.37 9.54 -13.40
CA SER A 29 8.75 10.60 -12.59
C SER A 29 7.25 10.64 -12.82
N ILE A 30 6.50 10.58 -11.72
CA ILE A 30 5.02 10.60 -11.68
C ILE A 30 4.47 11.95 -11.18
N THR A 31 5.31 12.98 -11.17
CA THR A 31 5.01 14.26 -10.51
C THR A 31 3.82 15.00 -11.16
N ARG A 32 3.58 14.79 -12.46
CA ARG A 32 2.41 15.37 -13.14
C ARG A 32 1.12 14.73 -12.65
N ALA A 33 1.12 13.40 -12.47
CA ALA A 33 -0.02 12.67 -11.92
C ALA A 33 -0.33 13.08 -10.49
N THR A 34 0.68 13.20 -9.62
CA THR A 34 0.45 13.63 -8.24
C THR A 34 -0.07 15.06 -8.14
N ARG A 35 0.37 15.97 -9.01
CA ARG A 35 -0.20 17.33 -9.10
C ARG A 35 -1.65 17.33 -9.59
N ALA A 36 -1.96 16.56 -10.64
CA ALA A 36 -3.32 16.44 -11.15
C ALA A 36 -4.28 15.87 -10.09
N LEU A 37 -3.85 14.85 -9.35
CA LEU A 37 -4.65 14.27 -8.27
C LEU A 37 -4.92 15.25 -7.13
N LYS A 38 -3.94 16.06 -6.74
CA LYS A 38 -4.16 17.13 -5.74
C LYS A 38 -5.18 18.14 -6.24
N PHE A 39 -5.06 18.58 -7.49
CA PHE A 39 -6.00 19.51 -8.09
C PHE A 39 -7.43 18.94 -8.15
N LEU A 40 -7.60 17.68 -8.57
CA LEU A 40 -8.91 17.01 -8.55
C LEU A 40 -9.49 16.90 -7.13
N SER A 41 -8.63 16.73 -6.12
CA SER A 41 -9.05 16.71 -4.72
C SER A 41 -9.48 18.10 -4.24
N GLU A 42 -8.80 19.16 -4.66
CA GLU A 42 -9.16 20.55 -4.36
C GLU A 42 -10.51 20.94 -4.98
N LEU A 43 -10.82 20.41 -6.16
CA LEU A 43 -12.13 20.53 -6.80
C LEU A 43 -13.23 19.69 -6.13
N GLY A 44 -12.89 18.88 -5.13
CA GLY A 44 -13.84 18.00 -4.45
C GLY A 44 -14.30 16.80 -5.28
N LEU A 45 -13.64 16.52 -6.41
CA LEU A 45 -14.01 15.41 -7.30
C LEU A 45 -13.52 14.06 -6.76
N ILE A 46 -12.41 14.06 -6.02
CA ILE A 46 -11.87 12.86 -5.39
C ILE A 46 -11.49 13.12 -3.93
N THR A 47 -11.46 12.06 -3.13
CA THR A 47 -10.68 12.06 -1.88
C THR A 47 -9.25 11.64 -2.22
N TYR A 48 -8.25 12.33 -1.67
CA TYR A 48 -6.85 12.00 -1.85
C TYR A 48 -6.15 11.96 -0.48
N GLN A 49 -5.98 10.76 0.08
CA GLN A 49 -5.41 10.58 1.42
C GLN A 49 -4.10 9.80 1.36
N THR A 50 -3.02 10.47 1.75
CA THR A 50 -1.70 9.86 1.92
C THR A 50 -1.38 9.79 3.40
N GLU A 51 -1.16 8.58 3.90
CA GLU A 51 -0.77 8.33 5.30
C GLU A 51 0.68 7.87 5.34
N TYR A 52 1.50 8.46 6.21
CA TYR A 52 2.84 7.98 6.50
C TYR A 52 2.79 6.96 7.64
N ASP A 53 3.37 5.78 7.45
CA ASP A 53 3.46 4.75 8.49
C ASP A 53 4.90 4.72 9.06
N PRO A 54 5.11 5.21 10.31
CA PRO A 54 6.44 5.27 10.92
C PRO A 54 7.09 3.90 11.14
N THR A 55 6.28 2.84 11.26
CA THR A 55 6.76 1.49 11.56
C THR A 55 7.54 0.92 10.38
N ILE A 56 6.96 1.04 9.18
CA ILE A 56 7.62 0.65 7.92
C ILE A 56 8.53 1.77 7.38
N GLY A 57 8.29 3.02 7.77
CA GLY A 57 9.11 4.18 7.39
C GLY A 57 8.80 4.70 5.99
N CYS A 58 7.60 4.44 5.46
CA CYS A 58 7.17 4.89 4.14
C CYS A 58 5.69 5.28 4.12
N ASN A 59 5.29 5.99 3.07
CA ASN A 59 3.88 6.30 2.83
C ASN A 59 3.12 5.03 2.43
N ILE A 60 1.97 4.81 3.07
CA ILE A 60 0.98 3.80 2.66
C ILE A 60 0.46 4.18 1.26
N PRO A 61 0.13 3.19 0.41
CA PRO A 61 -0.50 3.45 -0.88
C PRO A 61 -1.63 4.45 -0.72
N THR A 62 -1.51 5.56 -1.44
CA THR A 62 -2.46 6.66 -1.36
C THR A 62 -3.83 6.15 -1.72
N ASP A 63 -4.78 6.52 -0.90
CA ASP A 63 -6.15 6.14 -1.09
C ASP A 63 -6.89 7.22 -1.89
N ILE A 64 -7.51 6.78 -2.98
CA ILE A 64 -8.18 7.64 -3.95
C ILE A 64 -9.59 7.09 -4.14
N THR A 65 -10.59 7.87 -3.74
CA THR A 65 -12.00 7.54 -3.97
C THR A 65 -12.70 8.63 -4.75
N PHE A 66 -13.61 8.23 -5.62
CA PHE A 66 -14.42 9.13 -6.43
C PHE A 66 -15.62 9.61 -5.63
N THR A 67 -15.84 10.92 -5.63
CA THR A 67 -17.03 11.54 -5.03
C THR A 67 -18.21 11.53 -6.01
N PRO A 68 -19.45 11.72 -5.53
CA PRO A 68 -20.61 11.94 -6.40
C PRO A 68 -20.38 13.06 -7.42
N ALA A 69 -19.76 14.18 -7.00
CA ALA A 69 -19.49 15.32 -7.86
C ALA A 69 -18.67 14.99 -9.13
N LEU A 70 -17.78 13.99 -9.06
CA LEU A 70 -17.08 13.52 -10.25
C LEU A 70 -18.02 12.84 -11.24
N PHE A 71 -18.94 12.00 -10.76
CA PHE A 71 -19.90 11.32 -11.63
C PHE A 71 -20.85 12.33 -12.27
N ASP A 72 -21.32 13.30 -11.48
CA ASP A 72 -22.15 14.39 -11.98
C ASP A 72 -21.43 15.20 -13.06
N SER A 73 -20.13 15.51 -12.85
CA SER A 73 -19.32 16.23 -13.84
C SER A 73 -19.12 15.47 -15.16
N LEU A 74 -19.29 14.15 -15.14
CA LEU A 74 -19.18 13.26 -16.31
C LEU A 74 -20.56 12.89 -16.88
N ASP A 75 -21.64 13.51 -16.39
CA ASP A 75 -23.04 13.22 -16.77
C ASP A 75 -23.41 11.74 -16.51
N ILE A 76 -22.90 11.18 -15.42
CA ILE A 76 -23.18 9.81 -14.98
C ILE A 76 -24.19 9.85 -13.83
N SER A 77 -25.38 9.28 -14.06
CA SER A 77 -26.44 9.26 -13.04
C SER A 77 -26.08 8.43 -11.81
N GLU A 78 -26.60 8.83 -10.66
CA GLU A 78 -26.41 8.10 -9.39
C GLU A 78 -26.98 6.67 -9.48
N GLU A 79 -28.12 6.48 -10.17
CA GLU A 79 -28.70 5.16 -10.36
C GLU A 79 -27.80 4.24 -11.20
N ALA A 80 -27.11 4.78 -12.21
CA ALA A 80 -26.14 4.04 -13.00
C ALA A 80 -24.96 3.57 -12.13
N VAL A 81 -24.44 4.45 -11.27
CA VAL A 81 -23.38 4.10 -10.32
C VAL A 81 -23.85 3.03 -9.32
N ALA A 82 -25.05 3.19 -8.76
CA ALA A 82 -25.64 2.24 -7.81
C ALA A 82 -25.92 0.87 -8.45
N SER A 83 -26.40 0.85 -9.70
CA SER A 83 -26.58 -0.36 -10.50
C SER A 83 -25.25 -1.09 -10.72
N ALA A 84 -24.22 -0.37 -11.19
CA ALA A 84 -22.89 -0.93 -11.42
C ALA A 84 -22.25 -1.50 -10.13
N ARG A 85 -22.51 -0.89 -8.97
CA ARG A 85 -22.09 -1.41 -7.66
C ARG A 85 -22.80 -2.72 -7.31
N ARG A 86 -24.12 -2.79 -7.45
CA ARG A 86 -24.92 -4.00 -7.19
C ARG A 86 -24.46 -5.17 -8.07
N SER A 87 -24.31 -4.94 -9.38
CA SER A 87 -23.81 -5.97 -10.30
C SER A 87 -22.43 -6.48 -9.90
N ARG A 88 -21.56 -5.60 -9.36
CA ARG A 88 -20.23 -6.01 -8.91
C ARG A 88 -20.28 -6.86 -7.65
N VAL A 89 -21.15 -6.54 -6.68
CA VAL A 89 -21.38 -7.37 -5.48
C VAL A 89 -21.85 -8.76 -5.86
N GLU A 90 -22.84 -8.84 -6.74
CA GLU A 90 -23.39 -10.11 -7.20
C GLU A 90 -22.31 -10.97 -7.87
N TRP A 91 -21.50 -10.37 -8.74
CA TRP A 91 -20.38 -11.05 -9.38
C TRP A 91 -19.35 -11.57 -8.38
N GLU A 92 -18.98 -10.75 -7.38
CA GLU A 92 -18.03 -11.15 -6.34
C GLU A 92 -18.59 -12.29 -5.49
N ASN A 93 -19.87 -12.22 -5.10
CA ASN A 93 -20.56 -13.27 -4.36
C ASN A 93 -20.72 -14.56 -5.19
N LYS A 94 -20.88 -14.46 -6.51
CA LYS A 94 -20.87 -15.62 -7.42
C LYS A 94 -19.52 -16.33 -7.40
N LEU A 95 -18.41 -15.57 -7.40
CA LEU A 95 -17.07 -16.14 -7.26
C LEU A 95 -16.87 -16.78 -5.88
N ARG A 96 -17.35 -16.15 -4.82
CA ARG A 96 -17.29 -16.70 -3.45
C ARG A 96 -18.05 -18.01 -3.33
N LYS A 97 -19.25 -18.08 -3.89
CA LYS A 97 -20.05 -19.31 -3.93
C LYS A 97 -19.30 -20.44 -4.65
N LYS A 98 -18.60 -20.14 -5.75
CA LYS A 98 -17.74 -21.11 -6.44
C LYS A 98 -16.58 -21.62 -5.56
N GLN A 99 -16.10 -20.80 -4.63
CA GLN A 99 -15.06 -21.13 -3.65
C GLN A 99 -15.62 -21.79 -2.38
N GLY A 100 -16.93 -22.04 -2.29
CA GLY A 100 -17.58 -22.59 -1.09
C GLY A 100 -17.66 -21.60 0.08
N LEU A 101 -17.55 -20.31 -0.19
CA LEU A 101 -17.65 -19.24 0.81
C LEU A 101 -19.04 -18.61 0.81
N ASP A 102 -19.48 -18.18 1.99
CA ASP A 102 -20.75 -17.47 2.14
C ASP A 102 -20.75 -16.11 1.43
N ALA A 103 -21.95 -15.70 1.00
CA ALA A 103 -22.17 -14.37 0.45
C ALA A 103 -21.91 -13.30 1.52
N LEU A 104 -21.32 -12.19 1.11
CA LEU A 104 -21.06 -11.04 1.98
C LEU A 104 -21.86 -9.82 1.52
N GLY A 105 -22.13 -8.94 2.47
CA GLY A 105 -22.73 -7.63 2.20
C GLY A 105 -21.78 -6.70 1.46
N MET A 106 -22.33 -5.61 0.91
CA MET A 106 -21.55 -4.56 0.21
C MET A 106 -20.40 -4.04 1.08
N ASP A 107 -20.70 -3.63 2.31
CA ASP A 107 -19.73 -3.01 3.22
C ASP A 107 -18.62 -3.97 3.63
N GLU A 108 -18.95 -5.26 3.78
CA GLU A 108 -17.99 -6.31 4.10
C GLU A 108 -17.05 -6.60 2.94
N LEU A 109 -17.59 -6.66 1.71
CA LEU A 109 -16.79 -6.83 0.49
C LEU A 109 -15.86 -5.64 0.27
N ILE A 110 -16.36 -4.43 0.50
CA ILE A 110 -15.57 -3.20 0.51
C ILE A 110 -14.45 -3.37 1.55
N ALA A 111 -14.76 -3.54 2.84
CA ALA A 111 -13.79 -3.61 3.94
C ALA A 111 -12.71 -4.70 3.72
N ARG A 112 -13.09 -5.84 3.14
CA ARG A 112 -12.15 -6.90 2.76
C ARG A 112 -11.17 -6.46 1.69
N ALA A 113 -11.65 -5.79 0.63
CA ALA A 113 -10.79 -5.23 -0.41
C ALA A 113 -9.83 -4.17 0.17
N TRP A 114 -10.29 -3.36 1.13
CA TRP A 114 -9.46 -2.34 1.81
C TRP A 114 -8.34 -2.93 2.67
N ARG A 115 -8.61 -3.99 3.43
CA ARG A 115 -7.59 -4.65 4.28
C ARG A 115 -6.49 -5.29 3.45
N PHE A 116 -6.88 -6.03 2.41
CA PHE A 116 -5.95 -6.83 1.62
C PHE A 116 -4.81 -6.00 1.00
N VAL A 117 -5.11 -4.82 0.45
CA VAL A 117 -4.08 -3.97 -0.18
C VAL A 117 -3.13 -3.38 0.87
N ARG A 118 -3.65 -2.89 1.99
CA ARG A 118 -2.84 -2.25 3.04
C ARG A 118 -2.00 -3.25 3.82
N GLU A 119 -2.56 -4.40 4.20
CA GLU A 119 -1.82 -5.45 4.92
C GLU A 119 -0.71 -6.03 4.05
N ARG A 120 -0.98 -6.38 2.79
CA ARG A 120 0.07 -6.89 1.89
C ARG A 120 1.17 -5.88 1.63
N PHE A 121 0.83 -4.59 1.52
CA PHE A 121 1.85 -3.55 1.39
C PHE A 121 2.72 -3.47 2.64
N ARG A 122 2.11 -3.44 3.83
CA ARG A 122 2.85 -3.40 5.11
C ARG A 122 3.75 -4.62 5.29
N SER A 123 3.26 -5.83 5.01
CA SER A 123 4.05 -7.06 5.14
C SER A 123 5.25 -7.05 4.19
N TYR A 124 5.02 -6.70 2.93
CA TYR A 124 6.07 -6.62 1.92
C TYR A 124 7.15 -5.58 2.28
N GLN A 125 6.76 -4.39 2.73
CA GLN A 125 7.70 -3.35 3.15
C GLN A 125 8.48 -3.73 4.42
N ALA A 126 7.84 -4.40 5.38
CA ALA A 126 8.50 -4.92 6.57
C ALA A 126 9.57 -5.97 6.21
N GLU A 127 9.27 -6.87 5.26
CA GLU A 127 10.23 -7.86 4.75
C GLU A 127 11.42 -7.17 4.08
N LEU A 128 11.20 -6.20 3.21
CA LEU A 128 12.27 -5.43 2.56
C LEU A 128 13.16 -4.72 3.58
N LYS A 129 12.57 -4.08 4.60
CA LYS A 129 13.32 -3.44 5.69
C LYS A 129 14.16 -4.45 6.46
N SER A 130 13.60 -5.61 6.79
CA SER A 130 14.32 -6.70 7.46
C SER A 130 15.52 -7.18 6.64
N HIS A 131 15.34 -7.34 5.33
CA HIS A 131 16.37 -7.77 4.40
C HIS A 131 17.47 -6.71 4.27
N GLY A 132 17.09 -5.43 4.19
CA GLY A 132 18.01 -4.30 4.22
C GLY A 132 18.87 -4.27 5.48
N MET A 133 18.27 -4.51 6.65
CA MET A 133 19.00 -4.59 7.92
C MET A 133 19.97 -5.78 7.97
N LYS A 134 19.55 -6.96 7.48
CA LYS A 134 20.44 -8.13 7.37
C LYS A 134 21.64 -7.83 6.48
N ARG A 135 21.43 -7.23 5.31
CA ARG A 135 22.51 -6.81 4.39
C ARG A 135 23.44 -5.77 5.02
N ALA A 136 22.88 -4.76 5.68
CA ALA A 136 23.68 -3.73 6.35
C ALA A 136 24.52 -4.31 7.50
N ARG A 137 23.96 -5.25 8.27
CA ARG A 137 24.70 -6.01 9.29
C ARG A 137 25.83 -6.83 8.65
N ALA A 138 25.54 -7.63 7.62
CA ALA A 138 26.54 -8.43 6.94
C ALA A 138 27.70 -7.58 6.39
N ARG A 139 27.42 -6.40 5.82
CA ARG A 139 28.47 -5.45 5.38
C ARG A 139 29.35 -4.95 6.52
N ARG A 140 28.77 -4.64 7.68
CA ARG A 140 29.54 -4.25 8.87
C ARG A 140 30.36 -5.41 9.43
N ASP A 141 29.83 -6.61 9.36
CA ASP A 141 30.45 -7.81 9.90
C ASP A 141 31.58 -8.33 8.99
N ALA A 142 31.52 -8.06 7.69
CA ALA A 142 32.50 -8.53 6.69
C ALA A 142 33.94 -8.08 6.98
N GLY A 143 34.13 -6.91 7.62
CA GLY A 143 35.45 -6.39 7.99
C GLY A 143 35.87 -6.69 9.44
N ARG A 144 35.09 -7.46 10.20
CA ARG A 144 35.37 -7.69 11.63
C ARG A 144 36.48 -8.71 11.83
N THR A 145 37.35 -8.42 12.79
CA THR A 145 38.34 -9.37 13.27
C THR A 145 37.75 -10.29 14.34
N ARG A 146 38.45 -11.40 14.64
CA ARG A 146 38.06 -12.32 15.71
C ARG A 146 37.89 -11.62 17.07
N GLN A 147 38.74 -10.63 17.38
CA GLN A 147 38.68 -9.89 18.64
C GLN A 147 37.42 -9.02 18.73
N ASP A 148 37.00 -8.41 17.62
CA ASP A 148 35.76 -7.62 17.55
C ASP A 148 34.53 -8.51 17.83
N ILE A 149 34.51 -9.71 17.25
CA ILE A 149 33.43 -10.69 17.44
C ILE A 149 33.37 -11.11 18.91
N VAL A 150 34.50 -11.46 19.53
CA VAL A 150 34.56 -11.86 20.95
C VAL A 150 34.04 -10.75 21.87
N THR A 151 34.44 -9.50 21.62
CA THR A 151 34.00 -8.35 22.41
C THR A 151 32.49 -8.13 22.30
N LEU A 152 31.95 -8.29 21.09
CA LEU A 152 30.53 -8.10 20.81
C LEU A 152 29.68 -9.20 21.46
N VAL A 153 30.11 -10.46 21.36
CA VAL A 153 29.45 -11.61 22.02
C VAL A 153 29.48 -11.47 23.53
N LYS A 154 30.63 -11.08 24.13
CA LYS A 154 30.71 -10.83 25.58
C LYS A 154 29.71 -9.78 26.03
N ARG A 155 29.64 -8.64 25.34
CA ARG A 155 28.65 -7.58 25.62
C ARG A 155 27.21 -8.09 25.55
N GLN A 156 26.90 -8.89 24.53
CA GLN A 156 25.57 -9.45 24.36
C GLN A 156 25.20 -10.41 25.49
N LEU A 157 26.10 -11.34 25.83
CA LEU A 157 25.92 -12.28 26.95
C LEU A 157 25.73 -11.56 28.28
N THR A 158 26.56 -10.56 28.60
CA THR A 158 26.41 -9.77 29.84
C THR A 158 25.05 -9.09 29.92
N ARG A 159 24.55 -8.57 28.80
CA ARG A 159 23.23 -7.95 28.74
C ARG A 159 22.10 -8.97 28.92
N GLU A 160 22.17 -10.12 28.25
CA GLU A 160 21.14 -11.18 28.36
C GLU A 160 21.10 -11.80 29.77
N ILE A 161 22.25 -11.90 30.45
CA ILE A 161 22.33 -12.28 31.87
C ILE A 161 21.66 -11.22 32.77
N ALA A 162 21.92 -9.94 32.54
CA ALA A 162 21.28 -8.85 33.29
C ALA A 162 19.75 -8.80 33.05
N GLU A 163 19.30 -9.14 31.84
CA GLU A 163 17.87 -9.28 31.49
C GLU A 163 17.24 -10.59 32.04
N GLY A 164 18.02 -11.46 32.71
CA GLY A 164 17.52 -12.69 33.34
C GLY A 164 17.09 -13.78 32.36
N ARG A 165 17.58 -13.73 31.11
CA ARG A 165 17.22 -14.70 30.04
C ARG A 165 17.89 -16.05 30.16
N PHE A 166 18.95 -16.13 30.97
CA PHE A 166 19.60 -17.37 31.35
C PHE A 166 19.28 -17.63 32.83
N ARG A 167 18.31 -18.51 33.07
CA ARG A 167 18.05 -19.14 34.36
C ARG A 167 18.30 -20.64 34.22
#